data_AF-A7VUM2-F1
#
_entry.id   AF-A7VUM2-F1
#
_cell.length_a   1.000
_cell.length_b   1.000
_cell.length_c   1.000
_cell.angle_alpha   90.00
_cell.angle_beta   90.00
_cell.angle_gamma   90.00
#
_symmetry.space_group_name_H-M   'P 1'
#
loop_
_entity.id
_entity.type
_entity.pdbx_description
1 polymer ?
#
loop_
_entity_poly.entity_id
_entity_poly.type
_entity_poly.pdbx_seq_one_letter_code
_entity_poly.pdbx_strand_id
1 'polypeptide(L)' 'MDDAQAPPPGTMGTVVYVDDMGQLGVEWDNGSALSLIPGEDSFSKVSVPEKEKQKRSRDLER' A
#
# COMPACT_ATOMS: atom_id res chain seq x y z
N MET A 1 17.35 -9.39 2.06
CA MET A 1 16.92 -8.49 0.98
C MET A 1 17.77 -7.25 1.15
N ASP A 2 18.85 -7.17 0.39
CA ASP A 2 19.84 -6.10 0.41
C ASP A 2 19.72 -5.30 -0.88
N ASP A 3 18.52 -4.82 -1.18
CA ASP A 3 18.26 -4.00 -2.36
C ASP A 3 18.58 -2.54 -2.04
N ALA A 4 19.53 -1.95 -2.77
CA ALA A 4 19.99 -0.59 -2.52
C ALA A 4 18.98 0.49 -2.94
N GLN A 5 17.93 0.14 -3.67
CA GLN A 5 16.85 1.04 -4.11
C GLN A 5 15.57 0.85 -3.29
N ALA A 6 15.50 -0.19 -2.46
CA ALA A 6 14.42 -0.37 -1.51
C ALA A 6 14.34 0.84 -0.56
N PRO A 7 13.16 1.44 -0.41
CA PRO A 7 12.90 2.40 0.66
C PRO A 7 13.30 1.80 2.02
N PRO A 8 13.86 2.58 2.95
CA PRO A 8 14.16 2.10 4.29
C PRO A 8 12.91 1.49 4.95
N PRO A 9 13.05 0.45 5.78
CA PRO A 9 11.92 -0.13 6.50
C PRO A 9 11.14 0.93 7.30
N GLY A 10 9.82 0.90 7.20
CA GLY A 10 8.94 1.89 7.83
C GLY A 10 8.71 3.17 6.99
N THR A 11 9.30 3.28 5.80
CA THR A 11 8.90 4.31 4.84
C THR A 11 7.41 4.13 4.52
N MET A 12 6.66 5.22 4.61
CA MET A 12 5.26 5.25 4.20
C MET A 12 5.16 5.85 2.80
N GLY A 13 4.11 5.45 2.09
CA GLY A 13 3.85 5.92 0.76
C GLY A 13 2.39 5.73 0.41
N THR A 14 1.95 6.50 -0.57
CA THR A 14 0.58 6.43 -1.08
C THR A 14 0.57 5.69 -2.40
N VAL A 15 -0.24 4.64 -2.50
CA VAL A 15 -0.48 3.96 -3.78
C VAL A 15 -1.20 4.92 -4.71
N VAL A 16 -0.59 5.24 -5.86
CA VAL A 16 -1.12 6.17 -6.85
C VAL A 16 -1.73 5.47 -8.07
N TYR A 17 -1.25 4.27 -8.41
CA TYR A 17 -1.83 3.45 -9.48
C TYR A 17 -1.47 1.97 -9.32
N VAL A 18 -2.13 1.13 -10.12
CA VAL A 18 -1.79 -0.29 -10.30
C VAL A 18 -1.56 -0.50 -11.79
N ASP A 19 -0.43 -1.11 -12.17
CA ASP A 19 -0.13 -1.42 -13.57
C ASP A 19 -0.76 -2.75 -14.04
N ASP A 20 -0.61 -3.05 -15.32
CA ASP A 20 -1.19 -4.23 -15.97
C ASP A 20 -0.53 -5.56 -15.53
N MET A 21 0.67 -5.50 -14.95
CA MET A 21 1.34 -6.64 -14.31
C MET A 21 0.89 -6.83 -12.86
N GLY A 22 0.08 -5.92 -12.32
CA GLY A 22 -0.44 -5.99 -10.95
C GLY A 22 0.53 -5.45 -9.89
N GLN A 23 1.56 -4.68 -10.27
CA GLN A 23 2.39 -3.98 -9.30
C GLN A 23 1.71 -2.66 -8.89
N LEU A 24 1.97 -2.23 -7.67
CA LEU A 24 1.43 -0.99 -7.13
C LEU A 24 2.47 0.11 -7.28
N GLY A 25 2.16 1.12 -8.11
CA GLY A 25 2.93 2.35 -8.14
C GLY A 25 2.69 3.12 -6.84
N VAL A 26 3.75 3.31 -6.04
CA VAL A 26 3.69 4.02 -4.77
C VAL A 26 4.54 5.29 -4.86
N GLU A 27 3.93 6.41 -4.50
CA GLU A 27 4.66 7.65 -4.23
C GLU A 27 5.10 7.60 -2.76
N TRP A 28 6.38 7.33 -2.53
CA TRP A 28 6.94 7.21 -1.18
C TRP A 28 7.29 8.58 -0.61
N ASP A 29 7.07 8.78 0.70
CA ASP A 29 7.31 10.05 1.39
C ASP A 29 8.80 10.49 1.34
N ASN A 30 9.70 9.53 1.13
CA ASN A 30 11.14 9.79 0.96
C ASN A 30 11.52 10.23 -0.47
N GLY A 31 10.57 10.35 -1.38
CA GLY A 31 10.78 10.66 -2.79
C GLY A 31 11.18 9.48 -3.67
N SER A 32 11.17 8.25 -3.14
CA SER A 32 11.32 7.04 -3.95
C SER A 32 10.09 6.80 -4.82
N ALA A 33 10.29 6.19 -5.99
CA ALA A 33 9.25 5.82 -6.93
C ALA A 33 9.25 4.30 -7.21
N LEU A 34 9.82 3.49 -6.30
CA LEU A 34 9.86 2.04 -6.45
C LEU A 34 8.44 1.45 -6.34
N SER A 35 8.05 0.63 -7.32
CA SER A 35 6.78 -0.10 -7.29
C SER A 35 6.79 -1.19 -6.23
N LEU A 36 5.66 -1.39 -5.54
CA LEU A 36 5.44 -2.55 -4.67
C LEU A 36 4.91 -3.74 -5.48
N ILE A 37 5.55 -4.88 -5.36
CA ILE A 37 5.18 -6.13 -6.01
C ILE A 37 4.53 -7.08 -4.99
N PRO A 38 3.21 -7.33 -5.08
CA PRO A 38 2.54 -8.27 -4.20
C PRO A 38 3.15 -9.68 -4.32
N GLY A 39 3.57 -10.24 -3.19
CA GLY A 39 4.14 -11.58 -3.11
C GLY A 39 5.66 -11.63 -3.12
N GLU A 40 6.33 -10.56 -3.58
CA GLU A 40 7.78 -10.37 -3.43
C GLU A 40 8.07 -9.39 -2.30
N ASP A 41 7.38 -8.24 -2.28
CA ASP A 41 7.54 -7.22 -1.26
C ASP A 41 6.69 -7.48 -0.01
N SER A 42 7.26 -7.13 1.15
CA SER A 42 6.55 -7.12 2.43
C SER A 42 6.08 -5.70 2.76
N PHE A 43 4.76 -5.50 2.70
CA PHE A 43 4.13 -4.22 3.04
C PHE A 43 2.94 -4.40 3.98
N SER A 44 2.52 -3.31 4.62
CA SER A 44 1.35 -3.30 5.51
C SER A 44 0.54 -2.04 5.28
N LYS A 45 -0.79 -2.19 5.19
CA LYS A 45 -1.69 -1.04 5.07
C LYS A 45 -1.73 -0.28 6.39
N VAL A 46 -1.35 0.99 6.36
CA VAL A 46 -1.54 1.89 7.51
C VAL A 46 -3.04 1.98 7.78
N SER A 47 -3.46 1.57 8.97
CA SER A 47 -4.84 1.73 9.39
C SER A 47 -5.08 3.21 9.61
N VAL A 48 -6.00 3.82 8.83
CA VAL A 48 -6.54 5.12 9.20
C VAL A 48 -7.11 5.03 10.62
N PRO A 49 -6.93 6.03 11.49
CA PRO A 49 -7.55 6.04 12.81
C PRO A 49 -9.07 5.78 12.64
N GLU A 50 -9.62 4.90 13.47
CA GLU A 50 -10.88 4.16 13.34
C GLU A 50 -12.18 5.01 13.29
N LYS A 51 -12.21 6.18 12.65
CA LYS A 51 -13.44 6.98 12.53
C LYS A 51 -14.35 6.61 11.35
N GLU A 52 -13.92 5.74 10.44
CA GLU A 52 -14.66 5.46 9.19
C GLU A 52 -14.88 3.95 8.91
N LYS A 53 -14.67 3.05 9.88
CA LYS A 53 -14.93 1.60 9.68
C LYS A 53 -16.34 1.13 10.09
N GLN A 54 -17.22 2.03 10.52
CA GLN A 54 -18.59 1.68 10.95
C GLN A 54 -19.69 2.21 10.01
N LYS A 55 -19.54 2.08 8.68
CA LYS A 55 -20.68 2.31 7.73
C LYS A 55 -20.75 1.37 6.54
N ARG A 56 -20.19 0.16 6.64
CA ARG A 56 -20.50 -0.92 5.68
C ARG A 56 -21.02 -2.17 6.39
N SER A 57 -21.81 -1.94 7.42
CA SER A 57 -22.66 -2.94 8.04
C SER A 57 -23.88 -3.20 7.15
N ARG A 58 -24.09 -4.47 6.78
CA ARG A 58 -25.42 -5.11 6.69
C ARG A 58 -26.37 -4.65 5.57
N ASP A 59 -25.97 -4.77 4.30
CA ASP A 59 -26.91 -4.73 3.17
C ASP A 59 -26.58 -5.83 2.15
N LEU A 60 -26.64 -7.09 2.57
CA LEU A 60 -26.81 -8.21 1.64
C LEU A 60 -27.53 -9.37 2.35
N GLU A 61 -28.67 -9.07 2.95
CA GLU A 61 -29.63 -10.11 3.35
C GLU A 61 -31.03 -9.50 3.26
N ARG A 62 -31.60 -9.49 2.05
CA ARG A 62 -33.04 -9.39 1.85
C ARG A 62 -33.45 -10.01 0.52
#